data_AF-A0A6A5QS48-F1
#
_entry.id   AF-A0A6A5QS48-F1
#
_cell.length_a   1.000
_cell.length_b   1.000
_cell.length_c   1.000
_cell.angle_alpha   90.00
_cell.angle_beta   90.00
_cell.angle_gamma   90.00
#
_symmetry.space_group_name_H-M   'P 1'
#
loop_
_entity.id
_entity.type
_entity.pdbx_description
1 polymer ?
#
loop_
_entity_poly.entity_id
_entity_poly.type
_entity_poly.pdbx_seq_one_letter_code
_entity_poly.pdbx_strand_id
1 'polypeptide(L)'
;MTSTQLPARSKPLTNYVAYHDPRLKQDAIGHYDLVVQTVEPLSFVSGVPVSNLYQVIELGEDNIISGGVPYPIDNVKILPPLPGRDVLCVGKNYAEHAKEFNNSGFDSSDRVDTPSHPVIFTKRFTSIIACGEEIFPHPDFTRTLDYEGEIGVIIGKPGFRISKEDAMNHVWGYTIVNDVTARERQRDHKQFYIGKSADTFCPMGPVAVPKTRLEKVLRVQTRVNGELRQDATTENLIFSIPHLIETISEGQTLVPGDVLATGTPAGVGLGMKPPTYLKPGDTIAVSVTGLGTLTNRVADPAAGNPTVEKIKERSYLPRAHLVDKYKPAALRTINNKPLYYRDRGNNVTNPPLVFVHGLGGTNDFFTPLIESLDLRKDHFIYAYDFEGHGLSPTSPLSRITIESLAGDLNGVFKYANISSGATVIAHDIGCLIAVQFALKHGGKVAKLVLLGPPPSPLPRIGSLNLHNTSHAARSTGMSSLVDMVANTGTSRKTRETNTLAYVAVKLSLLGQDPEGARLSFVKFGPTLILEYVVAIEYIDHKVYTAQVDLKDIVKEKEAFRLLARRHGSDDGPLI
;
A
#
# COMPACT_ATOMS: atom_id res chain seq x y z
N MET A 1 15.21 -46.24 -31.21
CA MET A 1 14.21 -45.34 -30.59
C MET A 1 14.64 -45.09 -29.17
N THR A 2 15.50 -44.10 -28.96
CA THR A 2 15.97 -43.68 -27.64
C THR A 2 15.00 -42.64 -27.10
N SER A 3 14.25 -43.05 -26.08
CA SER A 3 13.37 -42.20 -25.27
C SER A 3 14.22 -41.10 -24.61
N THR A 4 14.07 -39.87 -25.08
CA THR A 4 14.51 -38.67 -24.36
C THR A 4 13.62 -38.52 -23.13
N GLN A 5 14.15 -38.91 -21.96
CA GLN A 5 13.62 -38.50 -20.67
C GLN A 5 13.51 -36.97 -20.64
N LEU A 6 12.29 -36.48 -20.39
CA LEU A 6 12.05 -35.08 -20.03
C LEU A 6 12.93 -34.73 -18.82
N PRO A 7 13.56 -33.54 -18.79
CA PRO A 7 14.40 -33.13 -17.66
C PRO A 7 13.58 -33.16 -16.37
N ALA A 8 14.19 -33.62 -15.28
CA ALA A 8 13.59 -33.66 -13.95
C ALA A 8 12.91 -32.31 -13.64
N ARG A 9 11.62 -32.33 -13.28
CA ARG A 9 10.89 -31.14 -12.80
C ARG A 9 11.75 -30.45 -11.75
N SER A 10 12.03 -29.17 -11.95
CA SER A 10 12.63 -28.30 -10.94
C SER A 10 11.90 -28.49 -9.60
N LYS A 11 12.64 -28.47 -8.50
CA LYS A 11 12.10 -28.59 -7.14
C LYS A 11 10.89 -27.63 -6.99
N PRO A 12 9.74 -28.10 -6.48
CA PRO A 12 8.53 -27.29 -6.42
C PRO A 12 8.72 -26.09 -5.48
N LEU A 13 8.33 -24.90 -5.95
CA LEU A 13 8.50 -23.62 -5.24
C LEU A 13 7.39 -23.38 -4.21
N THR A 14 7.24 -24.29 -3.24
CA THR A 14 6.03 -24.40 -2.39
C THR A 14 6.21 -24.01 -0.92
N ASN A 15 7.43 -23.71 -0.49
CA ASN A 15 7.71 -23.12 0.81
C ASN A 15 7.43 -21.62 0.80
N TYR A 16 6.16 -21.22 0.81
CA TYR A 16 5.79 -19.82 0.63
C TYR A 16 6.14 -19.00 1.86
N VAL A 17 6.99 -17.99 1.68
CA VAL A 17 7.37 -17.01 2.72
C VAL A 17 6.89 -15.63 2.32
N ALA A 18 6.29 -14.90 3.26
CA ALA A 18 6.03 -13.48 3.07
C ALA A 18 7.26 -12.67 3.48
N TYR A 19 7.64 -11.68 2.68
CA TYR A 19 8.80 -10.84 2.95
C TYR A 19 8.64 -9.44 2.35
N HIS A 20 9.37 -8.48 2.87
CA HIS A 20 9.51 -7.17 2.25
C HIS A 20 10.63 -7.20 1.21
N ASP A 21 10.29 -7.03 -0.07
CA ASP A 21 11.25 -7.08 -1.17
C ASP A 21 12.10 -5.79 -1.18
N PRO A 22 13.43 -5.88 -1.01
CA PRO A 22 14.30 -4.70 -0.95
C PRO A 22 14.49 -4.00 -2.30
N ARG A 23 14.32 -4.70 -3.44
CA ARG A 23 14.42 -4.14 -4.79
C ARG A 23 13.15 -3.38 -5.16
N LEU A 24 11.99 -3.98 -4.91
CA LEU A 24 10.68 -3.44 -5.26
C LEU A 24 10.11 -2.53 -4.17
N LYS A 25 10.66 -2.56 -2.95
CA LYS A 25 10.21 -1.79 -1.78
C LYS A 25 8.72 -2.02 -1.46
N GLN A 26 8.29 -3.27 -1.58
CA GLN A 26 6.91 -3.71 -1.34
C GLN A 26 6.90 -5.11 -0.74
N ASP A 27 5.80 -5.47 -0.11
CA ASP A 27 5.61 -6.83 0.40
C ASP A 27 5.34 -7.81 -0.76
N ALA A 28 5.92 -9.00 -0.67
CA ALA A 28 5.87 -10.04 -1.68
C ALA A 28 5.85 -11.45 -1.07
N ILE A 29 5.54 -12.45 -1.91
CA ILE A 29 5.69 -13.86 -1.58
C ILE A 29 6.89 -14.43 -2.33
N GLY A 30 7.70 -15.19 -1.61
CA GLY A 30 8.85 -15.93 -2.13
C GLY A 30 8.77 -17.41 -1.81
N HIS A 31 9.68 -18.19 -2.39
CA HIS A 31 9.98 -19.54 -1.95
C HIS A 31 11.18 -19.51 -1.02
N TYR A 32 11.02 -19.99 0.22
CA TYR A 32 12.12 -20.12 1.16
C TYR A 32 12.75 -21.51 1.07
N ASP A 33 13.97 -21.58 0.53
CA ASP A 33 14.76 -22.81 0.61
C ASP A 33 15.35 -22.93 2.03
N LEU A 34 14.78 -23.83 2.82
CA LEU A 34 15.15 -24.06 4.22
C LEU A 34 16.59 -24.57 4.40
N VAL A 35 17.20 -25.14 3.35
CA VAL A 35 18.56 -25.71 3.40
C VAL A 35 19.60 -24.65 3.03
N VAL A 36 19.36 -23.94 1.93
CA VAL A 36 20.28 -22.90 1.43
C VAL A 36 20.08 -21.55 2.13
N GLN A 37 18.96 -21.39 2.84
CA GLN A 37 18.55 -20.16 3.53
C GLN A 37 18.45 -18.96 2.58
N THR A 38 17.76 -19.17 1.45
CA THR A 38 17.51 -18.14 0.46
C THR A 38 16.02 -17.99 0.16
N VAL A 39 15.59 -16.76 -0.08
CA VAL A 39 14.24 -16.43 -0.53
C VAL A 39 14.26 -16.14 -2.02
N GLU A 40 13.70 -17.06 -2.81
CA GLU A 40 13.50 -16.87 -4.24
C GLU A 40 12.19 -16.10 -4.49
N PRO A 41 12.22 -14.91 -5.13
CA PRO A 41 11.00 -14.18 -5.46
C PRO A 41 10.06 -15.04 -6.30
N LEU A 42 8.74 -14.92 -6.10
CA LEU A 42 7.76 -15.61 -6.92
C LEU A 42 6.95 -14.64 -7.76
N SER A 43 6.56 -15.09 -8.95
CA SER A 43 5.71 -14.35 -9.88
C SER A 43 4.65 -15.27 -10.45
N PHE A 44 3.54 -14.69 -10.92
CA PHE A 44 2.62 -15.41 -11.78
C PHE A 44 3.26 -15.70 -13.13
N VAL A 45 2.70 -16.63 -13.90
CA VAL A 45 3.13 -16.92 -15.28
C VAL A 45 3.16 -15.68 -16.20
N SER A 46 2.43 -14.61 -15.86
CA SER A 46 2.46 -13.31 -16.54
C SER A 46 3.70 -12.46 -16.23
N GLY A 47 4.53 -12.86 -15.27
CA GLY A 47 5.66 -12.09 -14.75
C GLY A 47 5.28 -11.07 -13.66
N VAL A 48 4.01 -10.98 -13.28
CA VAL A 48 3.56 -10.11 -12.17
C VAL A 48 4.00 -10.73 -10.83
N PRO A 49 4.70 -9.99 -9.95
CA PRO A 49 5.10 -10.52 -8.64
C PRO A 49 3.90 -10.95 -7.79
N VAL A 50 4.06 -12.08 -7.09
CA VAL A 50 3.08 -12.52 -6.10
C VAL A 50 3.22 -11.64 -4.87
N SER A 51 2.14 -10.98 -4.48
CA SER A 51 2.17 -9.93 -3.45
C SER A 51 1.65 -10.36 -2.08
N ASN A 52 0.82 -11.41 -2.04
CA ASN A 52 0.33 -11.97 -0.78
C ASN A 52 -0.10 -13.44 -0.97
N LEU A 53 -0.20 -14.18 0.13
CA LEU A 53 -0.47 -15.61 0.09
C LEU A 53 -1.90 -15.94 -0.39
N TYR A 54 -2.87 -15.03 -0.21
CA TYR A 54 -4.24 -15.24 -0.69
C TYR A 54 -4.27 -15.48 -2.21
N GLN A 55 -3.41 -14.80 -2.97
CA GLN A 55 -3.31 -15.02 -4.41
C GLN A 55 -2.84 -16.43 -4.78
N VAL A 56 -1.95 -17.02 -3.97
CA VAL A 56 -1.47 -18.40 -4.16
C VAL A 56 -2.56 -19.40 -3.75
N ILE A 57 -3.28 -19.12 -2.66
CA ILE A 57 -4.41 -19.94 -2.20
C ILE A 57 -5.50 -20.00 -3.28
N GLU A 58 -5.78 -18.87 -3.93
CA GLU A 58 -6.80 -18.74 -4.97
C GLU A 58 -6.38 -19.37 -6.31
N LEU A 59 -5.17 -19.09 -6.78
CA LEU A 59 -4.72 -19.49 -8.13
C LEU A 59 -4.03 -20.86 -8.18
N GLY A 60 -3.59 -21.37 -7.03
CA GLY A 60 -2.84 -22.63 -6.94
C GLY A 60 -1.39 -22.54 -7.40
N GLU A 61 -0.62 -23.58 -7.10
CA GLU A 61 0.84 -23.64 -7.34
C GLU A 61 1.23 -23.70 -8.82
N ASP A 62 0.36 -24.20 -9.71
CA ASP A 62 0.66 -24.34 -11.15
C ASP A 62 0.81 -23.00 -11.88
N ASN A 63 0.29 -21.91 -11.28
CA ASN A 63 0.37 -20.56 -11.83
C ASN A 63 1.54 -19.75 -11.27
N ILE A 64 2.42 -20.38 -10.47
CA ILE A 64 3.52 -19.74 -9.78
C ILE A 64 4.86 -20.18 -10.38
N ILE A 65 5.68 -19.20 -10.73
CA ILE A 65 7.02 -19.39 -11.29
C ILE A 65 8.05 -18.59 -10.49
N SER A 66 9.33 -18.88 -10.73
CA SER A 66 10.43 -18.04 -10.25
C SER A 66 10.29 -16.62 -10.79
N GLY A 67 10.36 -15.64 -9.89
CA GLY A 67 10.31 -14.21 -10.17
C GLY A 67 11.69 -13.56 -10.31
N GLY A 68 12.78 -14.33 -10.19
CA GLY A 68 14.14 -13.83 -10.42
C GLY A 68 15.16 -14.36 -9.42
N VAL A 69 16.26 -13.63 -9.28
CA VAL A 69 17.41 -14.05 -8.47
C VAL A 69 17.04 -14.12 -6.98
N PRO A 70 17.33 -15.24 -6.28
CA PRO A 70 17.11 -15.38 -4.84
C PRO A 70 17.91 -14.39 -4.00
N TYR A 71 17.36 -14.02 -2.86
CA TYR A 71 18.04 -13.26 -1.82
C TYR A 71 18.56 -14.19 -0.71
N PRO A 72 19.72 -13.92 -0.12
CA PRO A 72 20.03 -14.44 1.21
C PRO A 72 18.93 -14.03 2.21
N ILE A 73 18.53 -14.93 3.11
CA ILE A 73 17.48 -14.66 4.09
C ILE A 73 17.75 -13.41 4.95
N ASP A 74 19.01 -13.17 5.30
CA ASP A 74 19.44 -12.03 6.12
C ASP A 74 19.31 -10.67 5.41
N ASN A 75 19.12 -10.69 4.09
CA ASN A 75 18.95 -9.47 3.28
C ASN A 75 17.48 -9.10 3.07
N VAL A 76 16.55 -9.88 3.61
CA VAL A 76 15.10 -9.62 3.51
C VAL A 76 14.45 -9.55 4.88
N LYS A 77 13.43 -8.71 5.02
CA LYS A 77 12.61 -8.70 6.24
C LYS A 77 11.48 -9.71 6.07
N ILE A 78 11.48 -10.77 6.87
CA ILE A 78 10.39 -11.75 6.88
C ILE A 78 9.13 -11.15 7.51
N LEU A 79 7.98 -11.51 6.95
CA LEU A 79 6.66 -11.10 7.37
C LEU A 79 5.82 -12.34 7.72
N PRO A 80 4.77 -12.20 8.53
CA PRO A 80 3.85 -13.31 8.78
C PRO A 80 3.12 -13.66 7.47
N PRO A 81 2.84 -14.95 7.19
CA PRO A 81 2.20 -15.36 5.95
C PRO A 81 0.76 -14.84 5.80
N LEU A 82 0.02 -14.73 6.90
CA LEU A 82 -1.40 -14.32 6.94
C LEU A 82 -1.70 -13.38 8.14
N PRO A 83 -1.25 -12.11 8.12
CA PRO A 83 -1.35 -11.19 9.27
C PRO A 83 -2.68 -10.43 9.36
N GLY A 84 -3.63 -10.70 8.45
CA GLY A 84 -4.78 -9.83 8.21
C GLY A 84 -6.04 -10.15 9.03
N ARG A 85 -6.06 -11.27 9.76
CA ARG A 85 -7.26 -11.78 10.45
C ARG A 85 -6.92 -12.38 11.81
N ASP A 86 -7.92 -12.44 12.66
CA ASP A 86 -7.81 -13.14 13.94
C ASP A 86 -7.59 -14.63 13.69
N VAL A 87 -6.84 -15.28 14.57
CA VAL A 87 -6.52 -16.70 14.48
C VAL A 87 -7.52 -17.49 15.33
N LEU A 88 -8.17 -18.49 14.73
CA LEU A 88 -9.02 -19.44 15.45
C LEU A 88 -8.12 -20.43 16.17
N CYS A 89 -8.41 -20.73 17.44
CA CYS A 89 -7.51 -21.52 18.26
C CYS A 89 -8.29 -22.55 19.09
N VAL A 90 -7.62 -23.65 19.44
CA VAL A 90 -8.22 -24.76 20.20
C VAL A 90 -7.45 -24.99 21.50
N GLY A 91 -8.14 -24.85 22.63
CA GLY A 91 -7.58 -25.11 23.94
C GLY A 91 -7.60 -26.60 24.28
N LYS A 92 -6.60 -27.06 25.03
CA LYS A 92 -6.54 -28.42 25.64
C LYS A 92 -6.74 -29.56 24.63
N ASN A 93 -6.14 -29.47 23.44
CA ASN A 93 -6.35 -30.47 22.37
C ASN A 93 -5.31 -31.60 22.34
N TYR A 94 -4.43 -31.72 23.34
CA TYR A 94 -3.53 -32.86 23.53
C TYR A 94 -3.79 -33.46 24.91
N ALA A 95 -3.92 -34.79 24.99
CA ALA A 95 -4.32 -35.48 26.22
C ALA A 95 -3.39 -35.20 27.41
N GLU A 96 -2.07 -35.27 27.19
CA GLU A 96 -1.09 -35.00 28.25
C GLU A 96 -1.07 -33.52 28.66
N HIS A 97 -1.32 -32.61 27.73
CA HIS A 97 -1.42 -31.18 28.05
C HIS A 97 -2.70 -30.86 28.85
N ALA A 98 -3.83 -31.50 28.52
CA ALA A 98 -5.07 -31.35 29.26
C ALA A 98 -4.91 -31.79 30.73
N LYS A 99 -4.22 -32.93 30.96
CA LYS A 99 -3.85 -33.39 32.31
C LYS A 99 -2.91 -32.41 33.01
N GLU A 100 -1.87 -31.94 32.32
CA GLU A 100 -0.90 -30.96 32.84
C GLU A 100 -1.59 -29.66 33.30
N PHE A 101 -2.48 -29.12 32.46
CA PHE A 101 -3.21 -27.90 32.76
C PHE A 101 -4.20 -28.09 33.92
N ASN A 102 -4.95 -29.19 33.96
CA ASN A 102 -5.89 -29.47 35.05
C ASN A 102 -5.18 -29.59 36.41
N ASN A 103 -3.99 -30.21 36.42
CA ASN A 103 -3.18 -30.36 37.63
C ASN A 103 -2.56 -29.04 38.12
N SER A 104 -2.51 -28.00 37.29
CA SER A 104 -1.88 -26.71 37.64
C SER A 104 -2.74 -25.81 38.56
N GLY A 105 -4.04 -26.10 38.67
CA GLY A 105 -4.99 -25.26 39.42
C GLY A 105 -5.38 -23.95 38.71
N PHE A 106 -4.97 -23.74 37.45
CA PHE A 106 -5.41 -22.63 36.60
C PHE A 106 -6.72 -22.92 35.86
N ASP A 107 -7.30 -24.11 36.02
CA ASP A 107 -8.63 -24.44 35.55
C ASP A 107 -9.71 -23.97 36.53
N SER A 108 -10.67 -23.21 36.04
CA SER A 108 -11.81 -22.71 36.82
C SER A 108 -13.17 -23.22 36.33
N SER A 109 -13.20 -24.17 35.39
CA SER A 109 -14.45 -24.61 34.74
C SER A 109 -14.76 -26.10 34.78
N ASP A 110 -13.83 -27.07 34.69
CA ASP A 110 -14.22 -28.49 34.73
C ASP A 110 -13.09 -29.43 35.22
N ARG A 111 -13.38 -30.33 36.17
CA ARG A 111 -12.42 -31.34 36.70
C ARG A 111 -12.23 -32.56 35.79
N VAL A 112 -12.59 -32.46 34.51
CA VAL A 112 -12.54 -33.58 33.57
C VAL A 112 -11.23 -33.52 32.78
N ASP A 113 -10.46 -34.60 32.81
CA ASP A 113 -9.13 -34.70 32.17
C ASP A 113 -9.15 -34.55 30.64
N THR A 114 -10.28 -34.85 30.01
CA THR A 114 -10.48 -34.71 28.57
C THR A 114 -11.76 -33.93 28.30
N PRO A 115 -11.70 -32.78 27.61
CA PRO A 115 -12.90 -32.04 27.22
C PRO A 115 -13.85 -32.90 26.39
N SER A 116 -15.17 -32.74 26.54
CA SER A 116 -16.15 -33.43 25.70
C SER A 116 -16.32 -32.77 24.33
N HIS A 117 -16.00 -31.48 24.24
CA HIS A 117 -16.08 -30.67 23.02
C HIS A 117 -14.81 -29.81 22.88
N PRO A 118 -14.41 -29.44 21.66
CA PRO A 118 -13.29 -28.51 21.44
C PRO A 118 -13.53 -27.16 22.13
N VAL A 119 -12.54 -26.67 22.90
CA VAL A 119 -12.59 -25.33 23.49
C VAL A 119 -12.09 -24.32 22.47
N ILE A 120 -13.00 -23.62 21.81
CA ILE A 120 -12.67 -22.66 20.75
C ILE A 120 -12.51 -21.25 21.33
N PHE A 121 -11.42 -20.57 20.94
CA PHE A 121 -11.19 -19.16 21.22
C PHE A 121 -10.46 -18.49 20.05
N THR A 122 -10.15 -17.20 20.17
CA THR A 122 -9.41 -16.45 19.15
C THR A 122 -8.20 -15.71 19.71
N LYS A 123 -7.22 -15.48 18.84
CA LYS A 123 -6.14 -14.52 19.05
C LYS A 123 -6.33 -13.33 18.11
N ARG A 124 -6.25 -12.11 18.64
CA ARG A 124 -6.38 -10.89 17.85
C ARG A 124 -5.28 -10.77 16.80
N PHE A 125 -5.61 -10.32 15.58
CA PHE A 125 -4.63 -10.17 14.50
C PHE A 125 -3.44 -9.25 14.83
N THR A 126 -3.63 -8.28 15.74
CA THR A 126 -2.56 -7.38 16.20
C THR A 126 -1.48 -8.08 17.03
N SER A 127 -1.78 -9.28 17.53
CA SER A 127 -0.79 -10.14 18.20
C SER A 127 0.16 -10.84 17.22
N ILE A 128 -0.14 -10.84 15.91
CA ILE A 128 0.63 -11.59 14.92
C ILE A 128 1.98 -10.92 14.64
N ILE A 129 3.07 -11.68 14.79
CA ILE A 129 4.44 -11.25 14.45
C ILE A 129 5.15 -12.31 13.60
N ALA A 130 6.17 -11.88 12.85
CA ALA A 130 6.90 -12.77 11.96
C ALA A 130 7.95 -13.60 12.71
N CYS A 131 8.49 -14.62 12.04
CA CYS A 131 9.72 -15.25 12.48
C CYS A 131 10.85 -14.21 12.58
N GLY A 132 11.59 -14.23 13.69
CA GLY A 132 12.68 -13.30 13.99
C GLY A 132 12.26 -11.98 14.65
N GLU A 133 10.96 -11.64 14.66
CA GLU A 133 10.48 -10.48 15.42
C GLU A 133 10.45 -10.79 16.94
N GLU A 134 10.61 -9.76 17.78
CA GLU A 134 10.61 -9.96 19.23
C GLU A 134 9.19 -10.02 19.82
N ILE A 135 9.03 -10.88 20.82
CA ILE A 135 7.83 -10.97 21.67
C ILE A 135 7.97 -9.94 22.78
N PHE A 136 7.10 -8.94 22.83
CA PHE A 136 7.08 -7.96 23.91
C PHE A 136 6.51 -8.61 25.17
N PRO A 137 7.22 -8.58 26.33
CA PRO A 137 6.81 -9.34 27.51
C PRO A 137 5.63 -8.74 28.28
N HIS A 138 5.23 -7.49 27.98
CA HIS A 138 4.16 -6.74 28.68
C HIS A 138 4.28 -6.81 30.23
N PRO A 139 5.33 -6.24 30.84
CA PRO A 139 5.65 -6.42 32.27
C PRO A 139 4.58 -5.91 33.25
N ASP A 140 3.76 -4.95 32.82
CA ASP A 140 2.64 -4.41 33.60
C ASP A 140 1.33 -5.20 33.39
N PHE A 141 1.32 -6.08 32.39
CA PHE A 141 0.19 -6.94 32.07
C PHE A 141 0.32 -8.33 32.69
N THR A 142 1.49 -8.98 32.63
CA THR A 142 1.65 -10.35 33.16
C THR A 142 3.05 -10.63 33.68
N ARG A 143 3.15 -11.58 34.63
CA ARG A 143 4.43 -12.18 35.06
C ARG A 143 4.54 -13.67 34.73
N THR A 144 3.54 -14.22 34.03
CA THR A 144 3.41 -15.64 33.71
C THR A 144 3.34 -15.84 32.20
N LEU A 145 4.32 -15.30 31.48
CA LEU A 145 4.43 -15.42 30.03
C LEU A 145 4.84 -16.85 29.68
N ASP A 146 4.08 -17.51 28.81
CA ASP A 146 4.29 -18.91 28.46
C ASP A 146 4.28 -19.12 26.94
N TYR A 147 4.90 -20.21 26.49
CA TYR A 147 4.96 -20.63 25.08
C TYR A 147 4.02 -21.81 24.84
N GLU A 148 3.49 -21.88 23.62
CA GLU A 148 2.64 -22.99 23.18
C GLU A 148 2.90 -23.22 21.67
N GLY A 149 3.81 -24.13 21.34
CA GLY A 149 4.09 -24.46 19.94
C GLY A 149 2.93 -25.24 19.33
N GLU A 150 2.41 -24.77 18.19
CA GLU A 150 1.23 -25.34 17.52
C GLU A 150 1.39 -25.43 16.01
N ILE A 151 0.57 -26.31 15.42
CA ILE A 151 0.38 -26.40 13.99
C ILE A 151 -0.81 -25.52 13.61
N GLY A 152 -0.60 -24.59 12.69
CA GLY A 152 -1.65 -23.75 12.12
C GLY A 152 -2.17 -24.37 10.82
N VAL A 153 -3.44 -24.75 10.78
CA VAL A 153 -4.14 -25.20 9.57
C VAL A 153 -4.66 -23.99 8.80
N ILE A 154 -4.37 -23.91 7.50
CA ILE A 154 -4.80 -22.82 6.62
C ILE A 154 -5.98 -23.28 5.78
N ILE A 155 -7.11 -22.57 5.87
CA ILE A 155 -8.28 -22.81 5.03
C ILE A 155 -8.04 -22.27 3.62
N GLY A 156 -8.35 -23.07 2.60
CA GLY A 156 -8.21 -22.74 1.18
C GLY A 156 -9.51 -22.53 0.43
N LYS A 157 -10.60 -23.12 0.92
CA LYS A 157 -11.90 -23.09 0.27
C LYS A 157 -12.96 -22.65 1.27
N PRO A 158 -13.85 -21.69 0.92
CA PRO A 158 -14.90 -21.27 1.83
C PRO A 158 -15.88 -22.42 2.12
N GLY A 159 -16.45 -22.47 3.31
CA GLY A 159 -17.45 -23.47 3.66
C GLY A 159 -18.21 -23.15 4.95
N PHE A 160 -19.44 -23.65 5.03
CA PHE A 160 -20.35 -23.54 6.17
C PHE A 160 -20.99 -24.91 6.38
N ARG A 161 -21.06 -25.39 7.63
CA ARG A 161 -21.51 -26.74 8.01
C ARG A 161 -20.79 -27.84 7.22
N ILE A 162 -19.46 -27.77 7.24
CA ILE A 162 -18.58 -28.70 6.53
C ILE A 162 -18.61 -30.04 7.29
N SER A 163 -18.90 -31.14 6.58
CA SER A 163 -18.85 -32.48 7.17
C SER A 163 -17.41 -32.87 7.54
N LYS A 164 -17.23 -33.79 8.48
CA LYS A 164 -15.90 -34.34 8.81
C LYS A 164 -15.22 -34.96 7.58
N GLU A 165 -15.97 -35.61 6.70
CA GLU A 165 -15.47 -36.25 5.49
C GLU A 165 -14.95 -35.23 4.47
N ASP A 166 -15.60 -34.08 4.36
CA ASP A 166 -15.23 -33.01 3.43
C ASP A 166 -14.20 -32.03 4.00
N ALA A 167 -14.00 -32.01 5.32
CA ALA A 167 -13.17 -31.03 6.02
C ALA A 167 -11.77 -30.89 5.41
N MET A 168 -11.11 -32.02 5.08
CA MET A 168 -9.78 -31.96 4.50
C MET A 168 -9.77 -31.35 3.10
N ASN A 169 -10.88 -31.35 2.35
CA ASN A 169 -10.98 -30.67 1.05
C ASN A 169 -10.94 -29.14 1.17
N HIS A 170 -11.24 -28.61 2.36
CA HIS A 170 -11.17 -27.18 2.66
C HIS A 170 -9.79 -26.71 3.13
N VAL A 171 -8.91 -27.63 3.54
CA VAL A 171 -7.54 -27.30 3.96
C VAL A 171 -6.66 -27.04 2.74
N TRP A 172 -6.02 -25.87 2.68
CA TRP A 172 -4.98 -25.56 1.70
C TRP A 172 -3.64 -26.13 2.15
N GLY A 173 -3.26 -25.90 3.40
CA GLY A 173 -1.92 -26.21 3.89
C GLY A 173 -1.73 -25.88 5.35
N TYR A 174 -0.47 -25.74 5.75
CA TYR A 174 -0.06 -25.59 7.14
C TYR A 174 1.01 -24.51 7.31
N THR A 175 1.06 -23.92 8.50
CA THR A 175 2.12 -23.02 9.01
C THR A 175 2.39 -23.36 10.49
N ILE A 176 3.40 -22.74 11.10
CA ILE A 176 3.66 -22.85 12.54
C ILE A 176 3.05 -21.64 13.24
N VAL A 177 2.45 -21.86 14.41
CA VAL A 177 1.95 -20.82 15.30
C VAL A 177 2.56 -21.03 16.69
N ASN A 178 2.92 -19.96 17.37
CA ASN A 178 3.19 -20.00 18.81
C ASN A 178 2.05 -19.27 19.54
N ASP A 179 1.25 -19.98 20.32
CA ASP A 179 0.16 -19.42 21.12
C ASP A 179 0.68 -18.89 22.46
N VAL A 180 1.48 -17.82 22.38
CA VAL A 180 2.04 -17.17 23.58
C VAL A 180 0.91 -16.72 24.50
N THR A 181 1.04 -17.05 25.78
CA THR A 181 -0.05 -16.94 26.74
C THR A 181 0.39 -16.26 28.04
N ALA A 182 -0.41 -15.31 28.51
CA ALA A 182 -0.35 -14.78 29.87
C ALA A 182 -1.26 -15.62 30.79
N ARG A 183 -0.70 -16.61 31.50
CA ARG A 183 -1.48 -17.59 32.28
C ARG A 183 -2.38 -16.98 33.36
N GLU A 184 -1.89 -16.00 34.10
CA GLU A 184 -2.68 -15.23 35.07
C GLU A 184 -3.94 -14.64 34.43
N ARG A 185 -3.78 -13.98 33.29
CA ARG A 185 -4.88 -13.32 32.57
C ARG A 185 -5.84 -14.33 31.95
N GLN A 186 -5.34 -15.46 31.48
CA GLN A 186 -6.16 -16.58 31.01
C GLN A 186 -7.10 -17.08 32.13
N ARG A 187 -6.56 -17.30 33.34
CA ARG A 187 -7.35 -17.73 34.51
C ARG A 187 -8.31 -16.66 34.98
N ASP A 188 -7.83 -15.44 35.20
CA ASP A 188 -8.60 -14.38 35.84
C ASP A 188 -9.82 -13.95 35.01
N HIS A 189 -9.70 -13.98 33.68
CA HIS A 189 -10.79 -13.59 32.78
C HIS A 189 -11.70 -14.73 32.36
N LYS A 190 -11.30 -16.00 32.60
CA LYS A 190 -11.96 -17.24 32.15
C LYS A 190 -12.05 -17.42 30.63
N GLN A 191 -12.47 -16.39 29.91
CA GLN A 191 -12.37 -16.29 28.46
C GLN A 191 -10.89 -16.07 28.09
N PHE A 192 -10.33 -16.96 27.27
CA PHE A 192 -8.89 -16.97 27.01
C PHE A 192 -8.40 -15.79 26.15
N TYR A 193 -9.31 -15.07 25.48
CA TYR A 193 -9.00 -13.99 24.55
C TYR A 193 -7.98 -12.98 25.11
N ILE A 194 -8.22 -12.41 26.30
CA ILE A 194 -7.32 -11.40 26.88
C ILE A 194 -5.93 -11.99 27.20
N GLY A 195 -5.88 -13.21 27.75
CA GLY A 195 -4.62 -13.88 28.07
C GLY A 195 -3.81 -14.28 26.83
N LYS A 196 -4.45 -14.38 25.67
CA LYS A 196 -3.83 -14.89 24.42
C LYS A 196 -3.73 -13.84 23.31
N SER A 197 -4.27 -12.64 23.47
CA SER A 197 -4.33 -11.62 22.40
C SER A 197 -3.52 -10.36 22.65
N ALA A 198 -2.65 -10.34 23.66
CA ALA A 198 -1.72 -9.22 23.81
C ALA A 198 -0.85 -9.08 22.56
N ASP A 199 -0.49 -7.84 22.20
CA ASP A 199 0.31 -7.60 21.00
C ASP A 199 1.60 -8.45 21.05
N THR A 200 2.05 -8.96 19.90
CA THR A 200 3.19 -9.90 19.75
C THR A 200 2.98 -11.35 20.23
N PHE A 201 1.81 -11.72 20.79
CA PHE A 201 1.58 -13.07 21.32
C PHE A 201 1.19 -14.14 20.28
N CYS A 202 1.19 -13.83 18.98
CA CYS A 202 0.93 -14.82 17.93
C CYS A 202 2.05 -14.86 16.88
N PRO A 203 3.29 -15.26 17.24
CA PRO A 203 4.27 -15.57 16.23
C PRO A 203 3.75 -16.60 15.23
N MET A 204 3.93 -16.34 13.93
CA MET A 204 3.44 -17.19 12.85
C MET A 204 4.44 -17.23 11.68
N GLY A 205 4.71 -18.42 11.15
CA GLY A 205 5.62 -18.64 10.02
C GLY A 205 6.64 -19.75 10.30
N PRO A 206 7.87 -19.74 9.73
CA PRO A 206 8.36 -18.78 8.74
C PRO A 206 7.72 -18.97 7.36
N VAL A 207 7.16 -20.15 7.08
CA VAL A 207 6.57 -20.50 5.78
C VAL A 207 5.16 -21.05 5.95
N ALA A 208 4.38 -20.93 4.89
CA ALA A 208 3.14 -21.63 4.68
C ALA A 208 3.32 -22.63 3.53
N VAL A 209 2.95 -23.90 3.72
CA VAL A 209 3.19 -24.97 2.75
C VAL A 209 1.89 -25.71 2.43
N PRO A 210 1.57 -25.96 1.14
CA PRO A 210 0.40 -26.75 0.76
C PRO A 210 0.43 -28.14 1.39
N LYS A 211 -0.73 -28.66 1.81
CA LYS A 211 -0.83 -29.97 2.48
C LYS A 211 -0.31 -31.12 1.61
N THR A 212 -0.41 -30.98 0.29
CA THR A 212 0.03 -31.99 -0.70
C THR A 212 1.55 -32.11 -0.79
N ARG A 213 2.29 -31.17 -0.17
CA ARG A 213 3.75 -31.10 -0.15
C ARG A 213 4.33 -31.48 1.22
N LEU A 214 3.48 -31.90 2.16
CA LEU A 214 3.86 -32.28 3.51
C LEU A 214 3.50 -33.74 3.80
N GLU A 215 4.11 -34.28 4.85
CA GLU A 215 3.75 -35.58 5.40
C GLU A 215 2.34 -35.54 6.00
N LYS A 216 1.67 -36.70 6.03
CA LYS A 216 0.33 -36.82 6.63
C LYS A 216 0.34 -36.56 8.14
N VAL A 217 1.42 -36.98 8.80
CA VAL A 217 1.64 -36.82 10.24
C VAL A 217 2.71 -35.77 10.42
N LEU A 218 2.38 -34.70 11.14
CA LEU A 218 3.32 -33.61 11.42
C LEU A 218 3.77 -33.71 12.87
N ARG A 219 5.08 -33.64 13.10
CA ARG A 219 5.66 -33.55 14.44
C ARG A 219 5.91 -32.08 14.78
N VAL A 220 5.52 -31.66 15.98
CA VAL A 220 5.77 -30.33 16.54
C VAL A 220 6.71 -30.44 17.72
N GLN A 221 7.74 -29.61 17.73
CA GLN A 221 8.70 -29.53 18.82
C GLN A 221 8.94 -28.07 19.22
N THR A 222 8.98 -27.80 20.52
CA THR A 222 9.32 -26.46 21.04
C THR A 222 10.58 -26.54 21.87
N ARG A 223 11.52 -25.64 21.59
CA ARG A 223 12.73 -25.44 22.37
C ARG A 223 12.76 -24.04 22.97
N VAL A 224 13.21 -23.94 24.22
CA VAL A 224 13.49 -22.65 24.87
C VAL A 224 14.96 -22.62 25.22
N ASN A 225 15.70 -21.65 24.68
CA ASN A 225 17.16 -21.55 24.84
C ASN A 225 17.89 -22.86 24.46
N GLY A 226 17.39 -23.56 23.45
CA GLY A 226 17.91 -24.84 22.95
C GLY A 226 17.41 -26.09 23.69
N GLU A 227 16.85 -25.94 24.90
CA GLU A 227 16.28 -27.03 25.70
C GLU A 227 14.94 -27.49 25.11
N LEU A 228 14.78 -28.80 24.84
CA LEU A 228 13.52 -29.36 24.35
C LEU A 228 12.47 -29.32 25.47
N ARG A 229 11.32 -28.70 25.17
CA ARG A 229 10.21 -28.52 26.11
C ARG A 229 8.95 -29.28 25.70
N GLN A 230 8.59 -29.22 24.42
CA GLN A 230 7.41 -29.89 23.87
C GLN A 230 7.82 -30.80 22.73
N ASP A 231 7.18 -31.96 22.61
CA ASP A 231 7.41 -32.93 21.54
C ASP A 231 6.19 -33.85 21.35
N ALA A 232 5.45 -33.68 20.25
CA ALA A 232 4.33 -34.54 19.91
C ALA A 232 4.02 -34.51 18.40
N THR A 233 3.00 -35.27 18.00
CA THR A 233 2.53 -35.34 16.62
C THR A 233 1.04 -35.02 16.51
N THR A 234 0.58 -34.74 15.28
CA THR A 234 -0.85 -34.56 14.99
C THR A 234 -1.72 -35.78 15.30
N GLU A 235 -1.14 -36.96 15.47
CA GLU A 235 -1.87 -38.16 15.91
C GLU A 235 -2.22 -38.12 17.40
N ASN A 236 -1.56 -37.26 18.18
CA ASN A 236 -1.82 -37.09 19.61
C ASN A 236 -2.94 -36.07 19.90
N LEU A 237 -3.58 -35.50 18.86
CA LEU A 237 -4.73 -34.61 19.01
C LEU A 237 -5.94 -35.37 19.56
N ILE A 238 -6.60 -34.81 20.58
CA ILE A 238 -7.87 -35.34 21.10
C ILE A 238 -8.96 -35.19 20.04
N PHE A 239 -9.06 -33.98 19.48
CA PHE A 239 -9.97 -33.62 18.40
C PHE A 239 -9.18 -33.43 17.12
N SER A 240 -9.42 -34.30 16.14
CA SER A 240 -8.73 -34.26 14.85
C SER A 240 -9.07 -33.00 14.05
N ILE A 241 -8.18 -32.57 13.14
CA ILE A 241 -8.41 -31.42 12.26
C ILE A 241 -9.78 -31.48 11.55
N PRO A 242 -10.21 -32.63 10.98
CA PRO A 242 -11.55 -32.75 10.43
C PRO A 242 -12.69 -32.41 11.40
N HIS A 243 -12.59 -32.88 12.65
CA HIS A 243 -13.61 -32.62 13.66
C HIS A 243 -13.61 -31.15 14.10
N LEU A 244 -12.43 -30.52 14.20
CA LEU A 244 -12.34 -29.09 14.50
C LEU A 244 -13.01 -28.24 13.41
N ILE A 245 -12.75 -28.54 12.14
CA ILE A 245 -13.37 -27.83 11.00
C ILE A 245 -14.89 -28.01 11.01
N GLU A 246 -15.37 -29.24 11.24
CA GLU A 246 -16.80 -29.54 11.39
C GLU A 246 -17.43 -28.71 12.52
N THR A 247 -16.86 -28.77 13.72
CA THR A 247 -17.36 -28.05 14.90
C THR A 247 -17.40 -26.54 14.68
N ILE A 248 -16.31 -25.97 14.16
CA ILE A 248 -16.21 -24.52 13.96
C ILE A 248 -17.17 -24.07 12.85
N SER A 249 -17.27 -24.83 11.76
CA SER A 249 -18.09 -24.44 10.62
C SER A 249 -19.59 -24.64 10.83
N GLU A 250 -20.01 -25.34 11.89
CA GLU A 250 -21.42 -25.58 12.20
C GLU A 250 -22.24 -24.28 12.34
N GLY A 251 -21.63 -23.26 12.96
CA GLY A 251 -22.25 -21.96 13.24
C GLY A 251 -21.67 -20.76 12.48
N GLN A 252 -20.52 -20.90 11.82
CA GLN A 252 -19.85 -19.81 11.10
C GLN A 252 -19.21 -20.27 9.78
N THR A 253 -19.10 -19.36 8.81
CA THR A 253 -18.45 -19.66 7.53
C THR A 253 -16.94 -19.53 7.70
N LEU A 254 -16.21 -20.59 7.36
CA LEU A 254 -14.76 -20.54 7.18
C LEU A 254 -14.44 -19.97 5.80
N VAL A 255 -13.41 -19.15 5.70
CA VAL A 255 -13.02 -18.49 4.44
C VAL A 255 -11.53 -18.70 4.13
N PRO A 256 -11.11 -18.61 2.85
CA PRO A 256 -9.71 -18.76 2.48
C PRO A 256 -8.80 -17.79 3.24
N GLY A 257 -7.69 -18.34 3.75
CA GLY A 257 -6.70 -17.65 4.59
C GLY A 257 -7.04 -17.55 6.08
N ASP A 258 -8.14 -18.15 6.55
CA ASP A 258 -8.33 -18.38 7.98
C ASP A 258 -7.29 -19.39 8.49
N VAL A 259 -6.75 -19.11 9.68
CA VAL A 259 -5.77 -19.97 10.35
C VAL A 259 -6.39 -20.56 11.60
N LEU A 260 -6.31 -21.88 11.72
CA LEU A 260 -6.73 -22.65 12.90
C LEU A 260 -5.49 -23.21 13.62
N ALA A 261 -5.14 -22.65 14.76
CA ALA A 261 -4.12 -23.18 15.67
C ALA A 261 -4.72 -24.36 16.46
N THR A 262 -4.17 -25.55 16.27
CA THR A 262 -4.85 -26.81 16.62
C THR A 262 -4.71 -27.24 18.07
N GLY A 263 -4.06 -26.45 18.91
CA GLY A 263 -3.69 -26.80 20.29
C GLY A 263 -2.22 -27.21 20.42
N THR A 264 -1.74 -27.20 21.66
CA THR A 264 -0.32 -27.40 21.99
C THR A 264 -0.08 -28.70 22.79
N PRO A 265 1.09 -29.36 22.61
CA PRO A 265 1.48 -30.52 23.42
C PRO A 265 1.83 -30.18 24.87
N ALA A 266 1.99 -31.21 25.71
CA ALA A 266 2.47 -31.04 27.08
C ALA A 266 3.92 -30.50 27.12
N GLY A 267 4.31 -29.91 28.25
CA GLY A 267 5.63 -29.30 28.44
C GLY A 267 5.64 -27.78 28.33
N VAL A 268 4.47 -27.16 28.50
CA VAL A 268 4.37 -25.70 28.66
C VAL A 268 5.01 -25.28 30.00
N GLY A 269 5.45 -24.04 30.10
CA GLY A 269 6.12 -23.52 31.29
C GLY A 269 5.28 -23.65 32.56
N LEU A 270 3.95 -23.46 32.47
CA LEU A 270 3.01 -23.67 33.57
C LEU A 270 3.04 -25.08 34.16
N GLY A 271 3.26 -26.10 33.32
CA GLY A 271 3.22 -27.50 33.73
C GLY A 271 4.50 -28.04 34.35
N MET A 272 5.58 -27.26 34.27
CA MET A 272 6.86 -27.60 34.88
C MET A 272 6.78 -27.55 36.41
N LYS A 273 7.70 -28.26 37.09
CA LYS A 273 7.80 -28.27 38.56
C LYS A 273 9.21 -27.82 39.00
N PRO A 274 9.38 -26.58 39.48
CA PRO A 274 8.37 -25.51 39.59
C PRO A 274 7.95 -24.93 38.22
N PRO A 275 6.79 -24.25 38.14
CA PRO A 275 6.38 -23.55 36.91
C PRO A 275 7.47 -22.57 36.48
N THR A 276 7.82 -22.59 35.19
CA THR A 276 8.93 -21.82 34.63
C THR A 276 8.44 -21.02 33.43
N TYR A 277 8.23 -19.72 33.65
CA TYR A 277 7.77 -18.79 32.62
C TYR A 277 8.93 -18.15 31.85
N LEU A 278 8.61 -17.66 30.66
CA LEU A 278 9.52 -16.94 29.78
C LEU A 278 9.99 -15.62 30.42
N LYS A 279 11.26 -15.31 30.20
CA LYS A 279 11.93 -14.10 30.69
C LYS A 279 12.48 -13.30 29.52
N PRO A 280 12.68 -11.97 29.69
CA PRO A 280 13.42 -11.17 28.73
C PRO A 280 14.74 -11.82 28.31
N GLY A 281 14.94 -11.92 27.01
CA GLY A 281 16.10 -12.55 26.40
C GLY A 281 15.99 -14.03 26.09
N ASP A 282 14.97 -14.73 26.58
CA ASP A 282 14.72 -16.12 26.20
C ASP A 282 14.40 -16.22 24.70
N THR A 283 14.91 -17.26 24.05
CA THR A 283 14.63 -17.59 22.65
C THR A 283 13.76 -18.83 22.57
N ILE A 284 12.63 -18.71 21.88
CA ILE A 284 11.69 -19.80 21.63
C ILE A 284 11.82 -20.21 20.18
N ALA A 285 12.02 -21.51 19.93
CA ALA A 285 12.09 -22.10 18.60
C ALA A 285 11.05 -23.23 18.50
N VAL A 286 10.03 -23.03 17.65
CA VAL A 286 9.01 -24.04 17.35
C VAL A 286 9.30 -24.63 15.97
N SER A 287 9.55 -25.93 15.90
CA SER A 287 9.85 -26.65 14.65
C SER A 287 8.70 -27.59 14.31
N VAL A 288 8.32 -27.64 13.03
CA VAL A 288 7.34 -28.61 12.52
C VAL A 288 7.87 -29.29 11.27
N THR A 289 7.68 -30.61 11.15
CA THR A 289 8.12 -31.40 9.99
C THR A 289 7.69 -30.73 8.67
N GLY A 290 8.68 -30.41 7.82
CA GLY A 290 8.46 -29.78 6.50
C GLY A 290 8.15 -28.27 6.51
N LEU A 291 7.98 -27.64 7.68
CA LEU A 291 7.70 -26.20 7.81
C LEU A 291 8.90 -25.39 8.32
N GLY A 292 10.01 -26.05 8.65
CA GLY A 292 11.19 -25.38 9.20
C GLY A 292 11.01 -25.04 10.68
N THR A 293 11.53 -23.88 11.10
CA THR A 293 11.52 -23.44 12.51
C THR A 293 11.12 -21.98 12.62
N LEU A 294 10.09 -21.72 13.43
CA LEU A 294 9.65 -20.39 13.85
C LEU A 294 10.42 -20.00 15.12
N THR A 295 11.27 -18.98 15.01
CA THR A 295 12.11 -18.52 16.13
C THR A 295 11.79 -17.09 16.50
N ASN A 296 11.58 -16.84 17.79
CA ASN A 296 11.33 -15.50 18.33
C ASN A 296 12.03 -15.34 19.67
N ARG A 297 12.51 -14.13 19.95
CA ARG A 297 13.16 -13.77 21.21
C ARG A 297 12.23 -12.91 22.05
N VAL A 298 12.23 -13.08 23.37
CA VAL A 298 11.52 -12.17 24.27
C VAL A 298 12.30 -10.86 24.38
N ALA A 299 11.63 -9.75 24.04
CA ALA A 299 12.22 -8.42 24.03
C ALA A 299 12.68 -7.96 25.41
N ASP A 300 13.55 -6.95 25.42
CA ASP A 300 13.76 -6.14 26.61
C ASP A 300 12.45 -5.40 26.97
N PRO A 301 11.99 -5.40 28.23
CA PRO A 301 10.80 -4.67 28.65
C PRO A 301 10.82 -3.16 28.30
N ALA A 302 12.01 -2.56 28.15
CA ALA A 302 12.18 -1.16 27.76
C ALA A 302 11.97 -0.88 26.27
N ALA A 303 11.92 -1.91 25.40
CA ALA A 303 11.75 -1.74 23.95
C ALA A 303 10.37 -1.15 23.56
N GLY A 304 9.38 -1.25 24.45
CA GLY A 304 8.01 -0.81 24.21
C GLY A 304 7.24 -1.71 23.24
N ASN A 305 5.95 -1.40 23.04
CA ASN A 305 5.09 -2.15 22.13
C ASN A 305 5.21 -1.63 20.69
N PRO A 306 5.78 -2.39 19.73
CA PRO A 306 5.98 -1.93 18.36
C PRO A 306 4.70 -1.88 17.53
N THR A 307 3.61 -2.52 17.99
CA THR A 307 2.39 -2.71 17.20
C THR A 307 1.62 -1.41 16.96
N VAL A 308 1.67 -0.46 17.90
CA VAL A 308 0.96 0.82 17.74
C VAL A 308 1.45 1.60 16.52
N GLU A 309 2.76 1.70 16.33
CA GLU A 309 3.34 2.39 15.17
C GLU A 309 3.04 1.64 13.87
N LYS A 310 3.14 0.29 13.88
CA LYS A 310 2.74 -0.56 12.74
C LYS A 310 1.28 -0.32 12.30
N ILE A 311 0.37 -0.07 13.25
CA ILE A 311 -1.05 0.20 12.95
C ILE A 311 -1.27 1.65 12.49
N LYS A 312 -0.58 2.64 13.09
CA LYS A 312 -0.68 4.05 12.68
C LYS A 312 -0.26 4.28 11.23
N GLU A 313 0.68 3.49 10.73
CA GLU A 313 1.14 3.56 9.33
C GLU A 313 0.07 3.09 8.32
N ARG A 314 -0.96 2.34 8.75
CA ARG A 314 -2.05 1.89 7.87
C ARG A 314 -3.05 3.02 7.62
N SER A 315 -3.19 3.45 6.37
CA SER A 315 -4.23 4.38 5.94
C SER A 315 -5.35 3.64 5.20
N TYR A 316 -6.60 3.86 5.60
CA TYR A 316 -7.79 3.40 4.87
C TYR A 316 -8.25 4.40 3.81
N LEU A 317 -7.56 5.55 3.69
CA LEU A 317 -7.89 6.54 2.69
C LEU A 317 -7.28 6.09 1.35
N PRO A 318 -8.11 5.80 0.32
CA PRO A 318 -7.58 5.44 -0.99
C PRO A 318 -6.79 6.63 -1.53
N ARG A 319 -5.59 6.40 -2.05
CA ARG A 319 -4.83 7.41 -2.79
C ARG A 319 -5.02 7.15 -4.28
N ALA A 320 -5.79 8.00 -4.95
CA ALA A 320 -5.91 7.93 -6.41
C ALA A 320 -4.56 8.24 -7.05
N HIS A 321 -4.25 7.61 -8.19
CA HIS A 321 -2.96 7.73 -8.90
C HIS A 321 -1.69 7.29 -8.15
N LEU A 322 -1.82 6.74 -6.93
CA LEU A 322 -0.77 5.92 -6.32
C LEU A 322 -1.19 4.48 -6.52
N VAL A 323 -0.57 3.81 -7.48
CA VAL A 323 -0.45 2.36 -7.36
C VAL A 323 0.50 2.18 -6.19
N ASP A 324 -0.02 1.90 -4.98
CA ASP A 324 0.76 1.77 -3.72
C ASP A 324 2.03 0.91 -3.85
N LYS A 325 2.09 0.09 -4.90
CA LYS A 325 3.13 -0.88 -5.23
C LYS A 325 4.29 -0.37 -6.11
N TYR A 326 4.15 0.78 -6.78
CA TYR A 326 5.23 1.35 -7.59
C TYR A 326 5.38 2.83 -7.27
N LYS A 327 6.35 3.18 -6.42
CA LYS A 327 6.81 4.58 -6.31
C LYS A 327 7.64 4.89 -7.56
N PRO A 328 7.16 5.72 -8.50
CA PRO A 328 7.96 6.08 -9.66
C PRO A 328 9.27 6.72 -9.17
N ALA A 329 10.41 6.38 -9.80
CA ALA A 329 11.73 6.87 -9.36
C ALA A 329 11.84 8.41 -9.31
N ALA A 330 10.95 9.13 -10.00
CA ALA A 330 10.89 10.59 -10.08
C ALA A 330 9.81 11.22 -9.17
N LEU A 331 9.12 10.44 -8.31
CA LEU A 331 8.21 11.00 -7.32
C LEU A 331 9.01 11.71 -6.22
N ARG A 332 8.65 12.96 -5.91
CA ARG A 332 9.31 13.80 -4.91
C ARG A 332 8.31 14.37 -3.92
N THR A 333 8.71 14.49 -2.66
CA THR A 333 7.90 15.18 -1.65
C THR A 333 8.07 16.68 -1.82
N ILE A 334 7.06 17.34 -2.39
CA ILE A 334 7.00 18.78 -2.61
C ILE A 334 5.79 19.31 -1.86
N ASN A 335 5.98 20.28 -0.95
CA ASN A 335 4.94 20.80 -0.05
C ASN A 335 4.18 19.69 0.72
N ASN A 336 4.89 18.66 1.20
CA ASN A 336 4.31 17.47 1.85
C ASN A 336 3.37 16.63 0.97
N LYS A 337 3.42 16.84 -0.35
CA LYS A 337 2.68 16.04 -1.34
C LYS A 337 3.64 15.27 -2.23
N PRO A 338 3.32 14.05 -2.67
CA PRO A 338 4.09 13.37 -3.69
C PRO A 338 3.75 13.97 -5.06
N LEU A 339 4.72 14.59 -5.73
CA LEU A 339 4.58 15.05 -7.11
C LEU A 339 5.62 14.36 -7.99
N TYR A 340 5.20 13.91 -9.17
CA TYR A 340 6.09 13.38 -10.18
C TYR A 340 6.82 14.56 -10.85
N TYR A 341 8.14 14.58 -10.71
CA TYR A 341 8.99 15.69 -11.11
C TYR A 341 10.16 15.17 -11.92
N ARG A 342 10.46 15.82 -13.04
CA ARG A 342 11.62 15.56 -13.87
C ARG A 342 12.41 16.83 -14.10
N ASP A 343 13.69 16.74 -13.82
CA ASP A 343 14.71 17.69 -14.21
C ASP A 343 15.65 17.08 -15.26
N ARG A 344 15.96 17.83 -16.32
CA ARG A 344 16.86 17.40 -17.39
C ARG A 344 17.68 18.58 -17.92
N GLY A 345 19.00 18.43 -17.97
CA GLY A 345 19.91 19.40 -18.61
C GLY A 345 21.38 18.95 -18.48
N ASN A 346 22.19 19.20 -19.51
CA ASN A 346 23.58 18.75 -19.55
C ASN A 346 24.61 19.85 -19.21
N ASN A 347 24.25 21.13 -19.38
CA ASN A 347 25.08 22.31 -19.08
C ASN A 347 24.20 23.52 -18.77
N VAL A 348 24.61 24.38 -17.84
CA VAL A 348 23.85 25.56 -17.39
C VAL A 348 24.52 26.83 -17.90
N THR A 349 24.16 27.27 -19.10
CA THR A 349 24.60 28.56 -19.66
C THR A 349 23.49 29.60 -19.65
N ASN A 350 22.24 29.18 -19.82
CA ASN A 350 21.07 30.07 -19.86
C ASN A 350 20.11 29.86 -18.67
N PRO A 351 19.19 30.83 -18.44
CA PRO A 351 18.24 30.74 -17.32
C PRO A 351 17.32 29.51 -17.40
N PRO A 352 16.85 28.98 -16.25
CA PRO A 352 16.07 27.74 -16.23
C PRO A 352 14.70 27.88 -16.89
N LEU A 353 14.23 26.81 -17.53
CA LEU A 353 12.90 26.72 -18.12
C LEU A 353 12.01 25.83 -17.26
N VAL A 354 10.82 26.32 -16.89
CA VAL A 354 9.83 25.56 -16.11
C VAL A 354 8.56 25.39 -16.93
N PHE A 355 8.18 24.14 -17.17
CA PHE A 355 7.01 23.78 -17.97
C PHE A 355 5.82 23.42 -17.10
N VAL A 356 4.66 24.01 -17.41
CA VAL A 356 3.40 23.89 -16.66
C VAL A 356 2.31 23.40 -17.63
N HIS A 357 1.91 22.14 -17.51
CA HIS A 357 1.01 21.51 -18.49
C HIS A 357 -0.46 21.96 -18.34
N GLY A 358 -1.30 21.58 -19.31
CA GLY A 358 -2.74 21.84 -19.29
C GLY A 358 -3.55 20.71 -18.66
N LEU A 359 -4.88 20.80 -18.74
CA LEU A 359 -5.77 19.76 -18.22
C LEU A 359 -5.58 18.44 -18.99
N GLY A 360 -5.46 17.32 -18.26
CA GLY A 360 -5.23 16.00 -18.85
C GLY A 360 -3.86 15.84 -19.53
N GLY A 361 -2.97 16.82 -19.37
CA GLY A 361 -1.56 16.73 -19.74
C GLY A 361 -0.72 16.09 -18.65
N THR A 362 0.54 15.83 -18.99
CA THR A 362 1.59 15.35 -18.08
C THR A 362 2.87 16.16 -18.34
N ASN A 363 3.91 15.91 -17.55
CA ASN A 363 5.24 16.46 -17.73
C ASN A 363 5.81 16.22 -19.14
N ASP A 364 5.36 15.18 -19.84
CA ASP A 364 5.80 14.84 -21.20
C ASP A 364 5.07 15.64 -22.30
N PHE A 365 4.07 16.47 -21.96
CA PHE A 365 3.30 17.26 -22.93
C PHE A 365 4.20 18.16 -23.80
N PHE A 366 5.26 18.72 -23.22
CA PHE A 366 6.18 19.63 -23.93
C PHE A 366 7.37 18.91 -24.56
N THR A 367 7.48 17.58 -24.45
CA THR A 367 8.62 16.83 -25.00
C THR A 367 8.88 17.11 -26.49
N PRO A 368 7.87 17.11 -27.38
CA PRO A 368 8.09 17.45 -28.79
C PRO A 368 8.66 18.86 -29.01
N LEU A 369 8.23 19.84 -28.21
CA LEU A 369 8.73 21.22 -28.28
C LEU A 369 10.17 21.31 -27.76
N ILE A 370 10.46 20.65 -26.64
CA ILE A 370 11.78 20.62 -26.01
C ILE A 370 12.80 19.98 -26.96
N GLU A 371 12.43 18.92 -27.67
CA GLU A 371 13.32 18.18 -28.58
C GLU A 371 13.50 18.89 -29.92
N SER A 372 12.42 19.41 -30.51
CA SER A 372 12.49 20.13 -31.80
C SER A 372 13.30 21.43 -31.73
N LEU A 373 13.31 22.10 -30.58
CA LEU A 373 14.07 23.32 -30.35
C LEU A 373 15.43 23.07 -29.65
N ASP A 374 15.78 21.80 -29.39
CA ASP A 374 17.00 21.39 -28.70
C ASP A 374 17.25 22.17 -27.38
N LEU A 375 16.19 22.46 -26.62
CA LEU A 375 16.27 23.36 -25.46
C LEU A 375 17.19 22.81 -24.35
N ARG A 376 17.40 21.49 -24.31
CA ARG A 376 18.24 20.80 -23.31
C ARG A 376 19.73 21.08 -23.49
N LYS A 377 20.13 21.62 -24.64
CA LYS A 377 21.53 21.95 -24.93
C LYS A 377 22.05 23.08 -24.05
N ASP A 378 21.25 24.13 -23.89
CA ASP A 378 21.68 25.39 -23.26
C ASP A 378 20.85 25.76 -22.01
N HIS A 379 19.73 25.08 -21.75
CA HIS A 379 18.88 25.32 -20.60
C HIS A 379 18.71 24.08 -19.73
N PHE A 380 18.56 24.32 -18.43
CA PHE A 380 18.07 23.31 -17.51
C PHE A 380 16.54 23.31 -17.51
N ILE A 381 15.94 22.14 -17.71
CA ILE A 381 14.50 21.96 -17.92
C ILE A 381 13.87 21.33 -16.69
N TYR A 382 12.78 21.95 -16.23
CA TYR A 382 11.95 21.45 -15.13
C TYR A 382 10.53 21.19 -15.60
N ALA A 383 10.04 19.97 -15.43
CA ALA A 383 8.67 19.59 -15.72
C ALA A 383 8.12 18.71 -14.58
N TYR A 384 6.82 18.81 -14.32
CA TYR A 384 6.18 18.05 -13.25
C TYR A 384 4.73 17.76 -13.62
N ASP A 385 4.17 16.71 -13.01
CA ASP A 385 2.75 16.40 -13.10
C ASP A 385 1.99 17.11 -11.96
N PHE A 386 0.86 17.73 -12.28
CA PHE A 386 -0.05 18.29 -11.26
C PHE A 386 -0.55 17.20 -10.31
N GLU A 387 -0.91 17.57 -9.09
CA GLU A 387 -1.61 16.67 -8.18
C GLU A 387 -2.81 16.01 -8.89
N GLY A 388 -2.90 14.68 -8.82
CA GLY A 388 -3.95 13.91 -9.51
C GLY A 388 -3.85 13.86 -11.03
N HIS A 389 -2.71 14.17 -11.62
CA HIS A 389 -2.46 14.03 -13.06
C HIS A 389 -1.24 13.15 -13.30
N GLY A 390 -1.21 12.45 -14.43
CA GLY A 390 -0.07 11.60 -14.81
C GLY A 390 0.30 10.61 -13.70
N LEU A 391 1.53 10.73 -13.18
CA LEU A 391 2.08 9.89 -12.11
C LEU A 391 2.10 10.59 -10.73
N SER A 392 1.52 11.79 -10.62
CA SER A 392 1.33 12.50 -9.36
C SER A 392 0.03 12.04 -8.68
N PRO A 393 0.09 11.39 -7.52
CA PRO A 393 -1.11 10.99 -6.78
C PRO A 393 -1.94 12.16 -6.28
N THR A 394 -3.19 11.86 -5.90
CA THR A 394 -4.06 12.79 -5.17
C THR A 394 -4.70 12.09 -3.98
N SER A 395 -4.93 12.87 -2.91
CA SER A 395 -5.69 12.42 -1.74
C SER A 395 -7.17 12.81 -1.90
N PRO A 396 -8.12 12.00 -1.41
CA PRO A 396 -9.53 12.40 -1.31
C PRO A 396 -9.73 13.64 -0.42
N LEU A 397 -8.76 13.96 0.44
CA LEU A 397 -8.76 15.17 1.26
C LEU A 397 -8.20 16.39 0.52
N SER A 398 -7.54 16.21 -0.61
CA SER A 398 -6.92 17.29 -1.35
C SER A 398 -7.97 18.19 -2.00
N ARG A 399 -7.78 19.50 -1.82
CA ARG A 399 -8.55 20.54 -2.51
C ARG A 399 -7.68 21.14 -3.60
N ILE A 400 -7.85 20.67 -4.82
CA ILE A 400 -7.11 21.19 -5.97
C ILE A 400 -7.84 22.43 -6.51
N THR A 401 -7.11 23.53 -6.60
CA THR A 401 -7.54 24.82 -7.16
C THR A 401 -6.36 25.44 -7.94
N ILE A 402 -6.61 26.48 -8.74
CA ILE A 402 -5.52 27.24 -9.38
C ILE A 402 -4.53 27.77 -8.34
N GLU A 403 -5.03 28.25 -7.20
CA GLU A 403 -4.18 28.71 -6.11
C GLU A 403 -3.33 27.58 -5.49
N SER A 404 -3.92 26.41 -5.24
CA SER A 404 -3.16 25.29 -4.68
C SER A 404 -2.09 24.81 -5.66
N LEU A 405 -2.40 24.70 -6.95
CA LEU A 405 -1.47 24.28 -7.99
C LEU A 405 -0.36 25.33 -8.22
N ALA A 406 -0.65 26.62 -8.07
CA ALA A 406 0.37 27.67 -8.07
C ALA A 406 1.28 27.58 -6.82
N GLY A 407 0.72 27.16 -5.69
CA GLY A 407 1.48 26.80 -4.49
C GLY A 407 2.42 25.60 -4.73
N ASP A 408 1.94 24.58 -5.44
CA ASP A 408 2.72 23.41 -5.83
C ASP A 408 3.85 23.81 -6.80
N LEU A 409 3.59 24.69 -7.78
CA LEU A 409 4.61 25.29 -8.64
C LEU A 409 5.70 26.03 -7.84
N ASN A 410 5.32 26.80 -6.81
CA ASN A 410 6.31 27.40 -5.92
C ASN A 410 7.13 26.36 -5.14
N GLY A 411 6.51 25.24 -4.76
CA GLY A 411 7.20 24.10 -4.17
C GLY A 411 8.23 23.50 -5.12
N VAL A 412 7.87 23.35 -6.40
CA VAL A 412 8.78 22.90 -7.47
C VAL A 412 9.97 23.86 -7.59
N PHE A 413 9.75 25.18 -7.60
CA PHE A 413 10.84 26.17 -7.62
C PHE A 413 11.77 26.04 -6.41
N LYS A 414 11.23 25.82 -5.20
CA LYS A 414 12.04 25.61 -3.99
C LYS A 414 12.86 24.33 -4.08
N TYR A 415 12.24 23.23 -4.51
CA TYR A 415 12.90 21.93 -4.67
C TYR A 415 14.02 21.99 -5.71
N ALA A 416 13.77 22.67 -6.84
CA ALA A 416 14.71 22.91 -7.92
C ALA A 416 15.76 24.00 -7.61
N ASN A 417 15.73 24.59 -6.41
CA ASN A 417 16.60 25.68 -5.98
C ASN A 417 16.60 26.91 -6.93
N ILE A 418 15.46 27.22 -7.54
CA ILE A 418 15.26 28.36 -8.44
C ILE A 418 14.83 29.58 -7.62
N SER A 419 15.75 30.55 -7.49
CA SER A 419 15.53 31.78 -6.73
C SER A 419 15.12 32.97 -7.60
N SER A 420 15.55 33.03 -8.86
CA SER A 420 15.23 34.09 -9.83
C SER A 420 15.55 33.68 -11.27
N GLY A 421 15.15 34.49 -12.25
CA GLY A 421 15.59 34.37 -13.64
C GLY A 421 14.84 33.33 -14.49
N ALA A 422 13.90 32.57 -13.93
CA ALA A 422 13.25 31.49 -14.67
C ALA A 422 12.33 31.99 -15.79
N THR A 423 12.26 31.23 -16.87
CA THR A 423 11.18 31.36 -17.86
C THR A 423 10.14 30.29 -17.60
N VAL A 424 8.89 30.69 -17.38
CA VAL A 424 7.76 29.77 -17.16
C VAL A 424 6.97 29.65 -18.46
N ILE A 425 6.80 28.43 -18.95
CA ILE A 425 6.05 28.11 -20.17
C ILE A 425 4.82 27.31 -19.75
N ALA A 426 3.63 27.78 -20.11
CA ALA A 426 2.38 27.22 -19.65
C ALA A 426 1.38 27.00 -20.80
N HIS A 427 0.54 25.97 -20.68
CA HIS A 427 -0.51 25.65 -21.65
C HIS A 427 -1.89 25.53 -20.97
N ASP A 428 -2.94 26.03 -21.62
CA ASP A 428 -4.33 25.88 -21.19
C ASP A 428 -4.55 26.30 -19.72
N ILE A 429 -5.14 25.48 -18.85
CA ILE A 429 -5.31 25.80 -17.40
C ILE A 429 -3.98 26.10 -16.71
N GLY A 430 -2.87 25.53 -17.20
CA GLY A 430 -1.51 25.84 -16.76
C GLY A 430 -1.20 27.33 -16.85
N CYS A 431 -1.78 28.04 -17.81
CA CYS A 431 -1.60 29.48 -17.95
C CYS A 431 -2.13 30.24 -16.74
N LEU A 432 -3.29 29.86 -16.21
CA LEU A 432 -3.87 30.49 -15.02
C LEU A 432 -2.99 30.23 -13.78
N ILE A 433 -2.46 29.02 -13.66
CA ILE A 433 -1.52 28.63 -12.59
C ILE A 433 -0.25 29.49 -12.67
N ALA A 434 0.32 29.63 -13.87
CA ALA A 434 1.55 30.37 -14.10
C ALA A 434 1.36 31.88 -13.87
N VAL A 435 0.22 32.45 -14.27
CA VAL A 435 -0.15 33.84 -13.98
C VAL A 435 -0.30 34.04 -12.47
N GLN A 436 -1.08 33.20 -11.79
CA GLN A 436 -1.26 33.28 -10.34
C GLN A 436 0.07 33.18 -9.59
N PHE A 437 0.96 32.28 -10.03
CA PHE A 437 2.30 32.12 -9.48
C PHE A 437 3.16 33.37 -9.72
N ALA A 438 3.19 33.91 -10.94
CA ALA A 438 3.97 35.10 -11.28
C ALA A 438 3.49 36.35 -10.51
N LEU A 439 2.18 36.51 -10.30
CA LEU A 439 1.64 37.61 -9.50
C LEU A 439 2.10 37.56 -8.04
N LYS A 440 2.21 36.36 -7.45
CA LYS A 440 2.62 36.16 -6.05
C LYS A 440 4.14 36.08 -5.87
N HIS A 441 4.86 35.65 -6.90
CA HIS A 441 6.29 35.32 -6.85
C HIS A 441 7.09 35.92 -8.03
N GLY A 442 6.71 37.12 -8.48
CA GLY A 442 7.28 37.76 -9.68
C GLY A 442 8.80 37.89 -9.69
N GLY A 443 9.45 38.06 -8.54
CA GLY A 443 10.92 38.07 -8.44
C GLY A 443 11.59 36.77 -8.87
N LYS A 444 10.84 35.66 -8.96
CA LYS A 444 11.34 34.36 -9.42
C LYS A 444 11.26 34.17 -10.94
N VAL A 445 10.39 34.92 -11.62
CA VAL A 445 10.04 34.72 -13.03
C VAL A 445 10.53 35.91 -13.86
N ALA A 446 11.46 35.66 -14.76
CA ALA A 446 11.93 36.68 -15.70
C ALA A 446 11.05 36.78 -16.96
N LYS A 447 10.51 35.64 -17.42
CA LYS A 447 9.68 35.58 -18.62
C LYS A 447 8.51 34.61 -18.42
N LEU A 448 7.35 34.96 -18.95
CA LEU A 448 6.15 34.14 -18.90
C LEU A 448 5.63 33.91 -20.32
N VAL A 449 5.48 32.65 -20.73
CA VAL A 449 4.97 32.24 -22.04
C VAL A 449 3.68 31.47 -21.85
N LEU A 450 2.57 31.99 -22.39
CA LEU A 450 1.24 31.43 -22.24
C LEU A 450 0.72 30.91 -23.58
N LEU A 451 0.35 29.63 -23.63
CA LEU A 451 -0.12 28.95 -24.83
C LEU A 451 -1.60 28.56 -24.67
N GLY A 452 -2.48 29.26 -25.40
CA GLY A 452 -3.92 29.01 -25.35
C GLY A 452 -4.54 29.23 -23.97
N PRO A 453 -4.37 30.40 -23.32
CA PRO A 453 -4.95 30.65 -22.01
C PRO A 453 -6.48 30.63 -22.06
N PRO A 454 -7.17 29.93 -21.15
CA PRO A 454 -8.62 29.96 -21.07
C PRO A 454 -9.12 31.35 -20.62
N PRO A 455 -10.35 31.74 -21.01
CA PRO A 455 -10.94 33.01 -20.57
C PRO A 455 -11.10 33.02 -19.05
N SER A 456 -10.79 34.16 -18.43
CA SER A 456 -10.96 34.37 -16.99
C SER A 456 -11.70 35.69 -16.73
N PRO A 457 -12.85 35.68 -16.02
CA PRO A 457 -13.51 34.49 -15.47
C PRO A 457 -14.12 33.61 -16.57
N LEU A 458 -14.24 32.30 -16.30
CA LEU A 458 -14.87 31.39 -17.24
C LEU A 458 -16.37 31.73 -17.43
N PRO A 459 -16.88 31.69 -18.66
CA PRO A 459 -18.31 31.88 -18.91
C PRO A 459 -19.17 30.88 -18.12
N ARG A 460 -20.34 31.32 -17.64
CA ARG A 460 -21.25 30.51 -16.82
C ARG A 460 -21.59 29.14 -17.42
N ILE A 461 -21.81 29.09 -18.73
CA ILE A 461 -22.05 27.83 -19.48
C ILE A 461 -20.83 26.91 -19.46
N GLY A 462 -19.62 27.47 -19.57
CA GLY A 462 -18.38 26.71 -19.43
C GLY A 462 -18.26 26.08 -18.05
N SER A 463 -18.55 26.84 -16.99
CA SER A 463 -18.52 26.34 -15.60
C SER A 463 -19.53 25.19 -15.37
N LEU A 464 -20.78 25.35 -15.84
CA LEU A 464 -21.82 24.31 -15.78
C LEU A 464 -21.44 23.02 -16.53
N ASN A 465 -20.83 23.16 -17.70
CA ASN A 465 -20.37 22.02 -18.48
C ASN A 465 -19.26 21.24 -17.76
N LEU A 466 -18.29 21.93 -17.16
CA LEU A 466 -17.20 21.29 -16.40
C LEU A 466 -17.76 20.53 -15.17
N HIS A 467 -18.77 21.08 -14.49
CA HIS A 467 -19.47 20.38 -13.40
C HIS A 467 -20.19 19.11 -13.87
N ASN A 468 -20.92 19.16 -14.99
CA ASN A 468 -21.62 18.00 -15.54
C ASN A 468 -20.63 16.93 -16.04
N THR A 469 -19.53 17.34 -16.68
CA THR A 469 -18.41 16.48 -17.07
C THR A 469 -17.84 15.74 -15.86
N SER A 470 -17.68 16.42 -14.73
CA SER A 470 -17.14 15.81 -13.51
C SER A 470 -18.05 14.70 -12.92
N HIS A 471 -19.37 14.84 -13.03
CA HIS A 471 -20.32 13.83 -12.58
C HIS A 471 -20.34 12.63 -13.54
N ALA A 472 -20.32 12.90 -14.86
CA ALA A 472 -20.24 11.87 -15.88
C ALA A 472 -18.95 11.03 -15.76
N ALA A 473 -17.81 11.64 -15.37
CA ALA A 473 -16.56 10.91 -15.11
C ALA A 473 -16.76 9.75 -14.12
N ARG A 474 -17.59 9.97 -13.09
CA ARG A 474 -17.87 9.00 -12.03
C ARG A 474 -18.87 7.92 -12.45
N SER A 475 -19.92 8.33 -13.14
CA SER A 475 -21.02 7.41 -13.49
C SER A 475 -20.69 6.53 -14.69
N THR A 476 -19.95 7.05 -15.67
CA THR A 476 -19.74 6.40 -16.96
C THR A 476 -18.26 6.26 -17.33
N GLY A 477 -17.34 6.63 -16.43
CA GLY A 477 -15.89 6.52 -16.63
C GLY A 477 -15.32 7.55 -17.62
N MET A 478 -13.99 7.63 -17.69
CA MET A 478 -13.30 8.58 -18.57
C MET A 478 -13.58 8.36 -20.06
N SER A 479 -13.88 7.14 -20.49
CA SER A 479 -14.20 6.83 -21.89
C SER A 479 -15.36 7.65 -22.44
N SER A 480 -16.40 7.86 -21.64
CA SER A 480 -17.57 8.67 -22.01
C SER A 480 -17.27 10.17 -22.15
N LEU A 481 -16.23 10.65 -21.47
CA LEU A 481 -15.83 12.06 -21.48
C LEU A 481 -14.79 12.38 -22.53
N VAL A 482 -13.92 11.42 -22.84
CA VAL A 482 -12.79 11.62 -23.74
C VAL A 482 -13.26 12.09 -25.11
N ASP A 483 -14.35 11.52 -25.64
CA ASP A 483 -14.90 11.97 -26.93
C ASP A 483 -15.44 13.40 -26.83
N MET A 484 -16.13 13.74 -25.75
CA MET A 484 -16.65 15.09 -25.55
C MET A 484 -15.51 16.12 -25.46
N VAL A 485 -14.51 15.86 -24.61
CA VAL A 485 -13.39 16.77 -24.35
C VAL A 485 -12.44 16.85 -25.55
N ALA A 486 -12.16 15.73 -26.22
CA ALA A 486 -11.31 15.74 -27.41
C ALA A 486 -12.01 16.44 -28.59
N ASN A 487 -13.32 16.29 -28.76
CA ASN A 487 -14.07 16.99 -29.81
C ASN A 487 -14.16 18.50 -29.58
N THR A 488 -14.28 18.95 -28.33
CA THR A 488 -14.30 20.39 -28.02
C THR A 488 -12.90 21.00 -27.99
N GLY A 489 -11.91 20.27 -27.49
CA GLY A 489 -10.54 20.76 -27.29
C GLY A 489 -9.62 20.67 -28.52
N THR A 490 -10.03 20.01 -29.60
CA THR A 490 -9.24 19.94 -30.84
C THR A 490 -9.92 20.70 -31.98
N SER A 491 -9.13 21.27 -32.90
CA SER A 491 -9.71 21.96 -34.06
C SER A 491 -10.27 20.94 -35.07
N ARG A 492 -11.27 21.34 -35.86
CA ARG A 492 -11.80 20.52 -36.96
C ARG A 492 -10.70 20.09 -37.94
N LYS A 493 -9.80 21.02 -38.31
CA LYS A 493 -8.65 20.75 -39.17
C LYS A 493 -7.76 19.66 -38.57
N THR A 494 -7.42 19.75 -37.28
CA THR A 494 -6.63 18.73 -36.58
C THR A 494 -7.31 17.37 -36.62
N ARG A 495 -8.62 17.30 -36.38
CA ARG A 495 -9.37 16.04 -36.44
C ARG A 495 -9.38 15.40 -37.83
N GLU A 496 -9.47 16.21 -38.87
CA GLU A 496 -9.56 15.73 -40.26
C GLU A 496 -8.18 15.45 -40.89
N THR A 497 -7.16 16.25 -40.57
CA THR A 497 -5.85 16.18 -41.26
C THR A 497 -4.71 15.65 -40.39
N ASN A 498 -4.91 15.54 -39.07
CA ASN A 498 -3.90 15.02 -38.15
C ASN A 498 -4.56 14.10 -37.09
N THR A 499 -5.07 12.98 -37.57
CA THR A 499 -5.76 11.96 -36.76
C THR A 499 -4.87 11.40 -35.66
N LEU A 500 -3.55 11.35 -35.85
CA LEU A 500 -2.60 10.93 -34.83
C LEU A 500 -2.59 11.87 -33.62
N ALA A 501 -2.55 13.19 -33.84
CA ALA A 501 -2.64 14.17 -32.76
C ALA A 501 -3.98 14.10 -32.03
N TYR A 502 -5.07 13.89 -32.77
CA TYR A 502 -6.40 13.70 -32.18
C TYR A 502 -6.48 12.46 -31.30
N VAL A 503 -5.95 11.31 -31.75
CA VAL A 503 -5.89 10.08 -30.97
C VAL A 503 -4.96 10.22 -29.75
N ALA A 504 -3.84 10.92 -29.89
CA ALA A 504 -2.93 11.18 -28.77
C ALA A 504 -3.61 11.98 -27.65
N VAL A 505 -4.40 13.00 -27.99
CA VAL A 505 -5.23 13.74 -27.01
C VAL A 505 -6.22 12.81 -26.31
N LYS A 506 -6.89 11.93 -27.06
CA LYS A 506 -7.82 10.96 -26.48
C LYS A 506 -7.15 9.99 -25.52
N LEU A 507 -5.99 9.44 -25.88
CA LEU A 507 -5.23 8.53 -25.03
C LEU A 507 -4.69 9.23 -23.78
N SER A 508 -4.26 10.50 -23.90
CA SER A 508 -3.82 11.32 -22.76
C SER A 508 -4.95 11.53 -21.74
N LEU A 509 -6.16 11.79 -22.22
CA LEU A 509 -7.35 11.95 -21.38
C LEU A 509 -7.81 10.62 -20.77
N LEU A 510 -7.74 9.52 -21.53
CA LEU A 510 -8.08 8.17 -21.05
C LEU A 510 -7.14 7.69 -19.95
N GLY A 511 -5.87 8.12 -19.97
CA GLY A 511 -4.88 7.78 -18.97
C GLY A 511 -5.02 8.51 -17.63
N GLN A 512 -5.98 9.43 -17.49
CA GLN A 512 -6.23 10.15 -16.24
C GLN A 512 -7.20 9.37 -15.33
N ASP A 513 -7.03 9.47 -14.01
CA ASP A 513 -7.99 8.94 -13.05
C ASP A 513 -9.22 9.86 -13.02
N PRO A 514 -10.44 9.30 -12.95
CA PRO A 514 -11.67 10.09 -12.86
C PRO A 514 -11.68 11.10 -11.71
N GLU A 515 -11.09 10.79 -10.54
CA GLU A 515 -11.05 11.70 -9.39
C GLU A 515 -9.99 12.79 -9.53
N GLY A 516 -8.86 12.47 -10.17
CA GLY A 516 -7.84 13.46 -10.55
C GLY A 516 -8.37 14.48 -11.55
N ALA A 517 -9.02 13.99 -12.61
CA ALA A 517 -9.67 14.82 -13.61
C ALA A 517 -10.78 15.71 -13.00
N ARG A 518 -11.64 15.14 -12.13
CA ARG A 518 -12.74 15.84 -11.46
C ARG A 518 -12.30 17.11 -10.73
N LEU A 519 -11.20 17.01 -9.99
CA LEU A 519 -10.70 18.09 -9.15
C LEU A 519 -10.33 19.34 -9.96
N SER A 520 -9.88 19.15 -11.21
CA SER A 520 -9.67 20.24 -12.16
C SER A 520 -10.97 20.82 -12.74
N PHE A 521 -12.02 20.01 -12.88
CA PHE A 521 -13.29 20.42 -13.50
C PHE A 521 -14.26 21.12 -12.54
N VAL A 522 -14.32 20.72 -11.26
CA VAL A 522 -15.38 21.12 -10.31
C VAL A 522 -15.23 22.53 -9.74
N LYS A 523 -14.08 23.20 -9.86
CA LYS A 523 -13.88 24.50 -9.19
C LYS A 523 -13.27 25.59 -10.05
N PHE A 524 -13.66 25.60 -11.31
CA PHE A 524 -13.75 26.84 -12.08
C PHE A 524 -15.04 27.63 -11.71
N GLY A 525 -15.27 27.81 -10.41
CA GLY A 525 -16.23 28.80 -9.90
C GLY A 525 -15.64 30.21 -10.04
N PRO A 526 -16.40 31.29 -9.76
CA PRO A 526 -16.02 32.66 -10.05
C PRO A 526 -14.86 33.08 -9.14
N THR A 527 -13.65 32.69 -9.50
CA THR A 527 -12.44 33.25 -8.91
C THR A 527 -12.25 34.54 -9.68
N LEU A 528 -12.61 35.66 -9.05
CA LEU A 528 -12.27 37.00 -9.49
C LEU A 528 -10.75 37.09 -9.61
N ILE A 529 -10.19 36.75 -10.77
CA ILE A 529 -8.95 37.38 -11.22
C ILE A 529 -9.37 38.80 -11.57
N LEU A 530 -9.36 39.68 -10.56
CA LEU A 530 -9.59 41.11 -10.70
C LEU A 530 -8.80 41.61 -11.91
N GLU A 531 -9.51 42.20 -12.87
CA GLU A 531 -9.10 43.15 -13.91
C GLU A 531 -7.59 43.33 -14.15
N TYR A 532 -6.89 42.28 -14.57
CA TYR A 532 -5.55 42.38 -15.15
C TYR A 532 -5.43 41.42 -16.33
N VAL A 533 -6.30 41.58 -17.33
CA VAL A 533 -6.12 40.94 -18.64
C VAL A 533 -5.55 42.00 -19.58
N VAL A 534 -4.23 42.02 -19.72
CA VAL A 534 -3.59 42.66 -20.87
C VAL A 534 -3.91 41.80 -22.08
N ALA A 535 -4.42 42.44 -23.13
CA ALA A 535 -4.92 41.84 -24.35
C ALA A 535 -3.94 40.84 -24.99
N ILE A 536 -4.45 39.67 -25.38
CA ILE A 536 -3.76 38.73 -26.27
C ILE A 536 -4.65 38.60 -27.51
N GLU A 537 -4.25 39.26 -28.60
CA GLU A 537 -4.88 39.10 -29.90
C GLU A 537 -4.51 37.75 -30.53
N TYR A 538 -5.54 37.05 -31.02
CA TYR A 538 -5.45 35.83 -31.81
C TYR A 538 -5.24 36.22 -33.27
N ILE A 539 -4.06 35.98 -33.86
CA ILE A 539 -3.87 36.20 -35.31
C ILE A 539 -3.04 35.08 -35.98
N ASP A 540 -3.56 34.66 -37.13
CA ASP A 540 -3.04 33.74 -38.13
C ASP A 540 -1.51 33.73 -38.32
N HIS A 541 -0.95 32.52 -38.20
CA HIS A 541 0.17 32.02 -39.00
C HIS A 541 1.40 32.95 -39.26
N LYS A 542 1.86 33.77 -38.29
CA LYS A 542 3.23 34.33 -38.26
C LYS A 542 3.60 34.83 -36.86
N VAL A 543 4.77 34.39 -36.37
CA VAL A 543 5.31 34.68 -35.03
C VAL A 543 5.75 36.16 -34.92
N TYR A 544 5.28 36.86 -33.88
CA TYR A 544 5.95 38.04 -33.33
C TYR A 544 6.00 37.93 -31.80
N THR A 545 7.21 38.04 -31.25
CA THR A 545 7.47 38.13 -29.82
C THR A 545 7.08 39.52 -29.30
N ALA A 546 6.08 39.60 -28.41
CA ALA A 546 5.89 40.77 -27.56
C ALA A 546 6.51 40.48 -26.18
N GLN A 547 7.67 41.07 -25.92
CA GLN A 547 8.28 41.14 -24.60
C GLN A 547 7.46 42.15 -23.77
N VAL A 548 6.73 41.68 -22.75
CA VAL A 548 6.16 42.59 -21.74
C VAL A 548 7.12 42.61 -20.56
N ASP A 549 7.73 43.77 -20.30
CA ASP A 549 8.67 43.97 -19.19
C ASP A 549 7.89 44.19 -17.88
N LEU A 550 8.13 43.32 -16.89
CA LEU A 550 7.41 43.28 -15.61
C LEU A 550 7.57 44.55 -14.75
N LYS A 551 8.54 45.42 -15.08
CA LYS A 551 8.77 46.69 -14.35
C LYS A 551 7.67 47.73 -14.56
N ASP A 552 6.96 47.68 -15.68
CA ASP A 552 5.93 48.67 -16.00
C ASP A 552 4.62 48.44 -15.23
N ILE A 553 4.34 47.19 -14.82
CA ILE A 553 3.15 46.81 -14.05
C ILE A 553 3.20 47.37 -12.60
N VAL A 554 4.40 47.58 -12.04
CA VAL A 554 4.55 48.08 -10.66
C VAL A 554 4.22 49.58 -10.55
N LYS A 555 4.44 50.36 -11.62
CA LYS A 555 4.15 51.81 -11.63
C LYS A 555 2.65 52.13 -11.69
N GLU A 556 1.84 51.31 -12.36
CA GLU A 556 0.37 51.51 -12.40
C GLU A 556 -0.32 51.25 -11.05
N LYS A 557 0.34 50.49 -10.16
CA LYS A 557 -0.19 50.15 -8.83
C LYS A 557 -0.30 51.36 -7.89
N GLU A 558 0.51 52.41 -8.08
CA GLU A 558 0.37 53.67 -7.33
C GLU A 558 -0.69 54.60 -7.93
N ALA A 559 -0.84 54.62 -9.25
CA ALA A 559 -1.85 55.44 -9.93
C ALA A 559 -3.29 55.00 -9.58
N PHE A 560 -3.52 53.70 -9.42
CA PHE A 560 -4.85 53.16 -9.07
C PHE A 560 -5.27 53.35 -7.61
N ARG A 561 -4.32 53.50 -6.67
CA ARG A 561 -4.63 53.88 -5.27
C ARG A 561 -5.25 55.27 -5.16
N LEU A 562 -4.99 56.16 -6.12
CA LEU A 562 -5.61 57.48 -6.20
C LEU A 562 -7.05 57.44 -6.74
N LEU A 563 -7.36 56.49 -7.63
CA LEU A 563 -8.71 56.31 -8.22
C LEU A 563 -9.69 55.61 -7.26
N ALA A 564 -9.22 54.67 -6.45
CA ALA A 564 -10.03 53.94 -5.48
C ALA A 564 -10.57 54.81 -4.31
N ARG A 565 -10.08 56.05 -4.13
CA ARG A 565 -10.63 57.01 -3.15
C ARG A 565 -11.80 57.85 -3.69
N ARG A 566 -12.10 57.80 -5.00
CA ARG A 566 -13.12 58.66 -5.64
C ARG A 566 -14.49 57.99 -5.86
N HIS A 567 -14.60 56.68 -5.71
CA HIS A 567 -15.87 55.96 -5.88
C HIS A 567 -16.23 55.14 -4.64
N GLY A 568 -16.76 55.83 -3.63
CA GLY A 568 -17.56 55.21 -2.58
C GLY A 568 -19.02 55.56 -2.80
N SER A 569 -19.88 54.56 -2.92
CA SER A 569 -21.30 54.60 -2.54
C SER A 569 -21.94 53.21 -2.71
N ASP A 570 -22.32 52.64 -1.56
CA ASP A 570 -23.56 51.92 -1.24
C ASP A 570 -24.21 50.99 -2.30
N ASP A 571 -24.29 49.69 -1.98
CA ASP A 571 -25.58 49.05 -1.64
C ASP A 571 -25.40 47.63 -1.06
N GLY A 572 -26.27 47.30 -0.10
CA GLY A 572 -26.22 46.18 0.86
C GLY A 572 -26.73 44.80 0.38
N PRO A 573 -27.05 43.86 1.31
CA PRO A 573 -26.68 42.45 1.17
C PRO A 573 -27.76 41.49 0.65
N LEU A 574 -27.26 40.49 -0.10
CA LEU A 574 -27.56 39.04 -0.12
C LEU A 574 -28.91 38.52 0.43
N ILE A 575 -29.60 37.75 -0.43
CA ILE A 575 -30.28 36.48 -0.08
C ILE A 575 -29.74 35.40 -1.01
#